data_AF-A0A6L8A4T9-F1
#
_entry.id   AF-A0A6L8A4T9-F1
#
_cell.length_a   1.000
_cell.length_b   1.000
_cell.length_c   1.000
_cell.angle_alpha   90.00
_cell.angle_beta   90.00
_cell.angle_gamma   90.00
#
_symmetry.space_group_name_H-M   'P 1'
#
loop_
_entity.id
_entity.type
_entity.pdbx_description
1 polymer ?
#
loop_
_entity_poly.entity_id
_entity_poly.type
_entity_poly.pdbx_seq_one_letter_code
_entity_poly.pdbx_strand_id
1 'polypeptide(L)'
;MTDSVTISADYTLRPSELVATLTLLVEARQPVLVTGAPGCAKSALARQVAAEAVRQYLDVRALLLDPVDLHGIPWRDADGRTRWAPPAF
;
A
#
# COMPACT_ATOMS: atom_id res chain seq x y z
N MET A 1 -2.85 11.59 -22.78
CA MET A 1 -2.14 10.88 -21.70
C MET A 1 -1.40 11.96 -20.92
N THR A 2 -1.88 12.31 -19.72
CA THR A 2 -1.19 13.26 -18.85
C THR A 2 0.01 12.56 -18.23
N ASP A 3 1.21 13.03 -18.52
CA ASP A 3 2.44 12.57 -17.90
C ASP A 3 2.34 12.78 -16.39
N SER A 4 2.27 11.68 -15.63
CA SER A 4 2.35 11.72 -14.18
C SER A 4 3.79 12.03 -13.80
N VAL A 5 4.08 13.28 -13.43
CA VAL A 5 5.34 13.66 -12.80
C VAL A 5 5.41 13.01 -11.42
N THR A 6 6.34 12.08 -11.23
CA THR A 6 6.64 11.53 -9.91
C THR A 6 7.46 12.54 -9.12
N ILE A 7 6.83 13.25 -8.19
CA ILE A 7 7.54 14.10 -7.23
C ILE A 7 7.89 13.24 -6.01
N SER A 8 9.18 12.94 -5.83
CA SER A 8 9.68 12.33 -4.58
C SER A 8 10.27 13.44 -3.72
N ALA A 9 9.74 13.60 -2.51
CA ALA A 9 10.26 14.53 -1.51
C ALA A 9 10.38 13.80 -0.16
N ASP A 10 11.56 13.87 0.44
CA ASP A 10 11.85 13.26 1.73
C ASP A 10 11.48 14.24 2.85
N TYR A 11 10.48 13.89 3.66
CA TYR A 11 10.01 14.70 4.78
C TYR A 11 10.33 14.04 6.12
N THR A 12 10.90 14.81 7.05
CA THR A 12 10.99 14.40 8.46
C THR A 12 9.77 14.93 9.20
N LEU A 13 8.89 14.02 9.63
CA LEU A 13 7.61 14.37 10.25
C LEU A 13 7.54 13.89 11.70
N ARG A 14 6.89 14.68 12.56
CA ARG A 14 6.43 14.24 13.88
C ARG A 14 5.27 13.25 13.70
N PRO A 15 4.99 12.36 14.68
CA PRO A 15 3.86 11.43 14.60
C PRO A 15 2.51 12.08 14.27
N SER A 16 2.23 13.25 14.84
CA SER A 16 0.99 14.00 14.56
C SER A 16 0.92 14.56 13.14
N GLU A 17 2.06 14.95 12.57
CA GLU A 17 2.15 15.43 11.18
C GLU A 17 2.02 14.28 10.18
N LEU A 18 2.53 13.10 10.56
CA LEU A 18 2.43 11.90 9.74
C LEU A 18 0.96 11.47 9.57
N VAL A 19 0.13 11.53 10.62
CA VAL A 19 -1.31 11.20 10.51
C VAL A 19 -2.01 12.11 9.49
N ALA A 20 -1.81 13.43 9.61
CA ALA A 20 -2.42 14.38 8.67
C ALA A 20 -1.91 14.17 7.23
N THR A 21 -0.61 13.95 7.06
CA THR A 21 0.01 13.70 5.75
C THR A 21 -0.49 12.40 5.12
N LEU A 22 -0.53 11.31 5.88
CA LEU A 22 -1.03 10.02 5.38
C LEU A 22 -2.50 10.10 4.98
N THR A 23 -3.33 10.81 5.74
CA THR A 23 -4.74 11.01 5.40
C THR A 23 -4.89 11.67 4.02
N LEU A 24 -4.16 12.77 3.80
CA LEU A 24 -4.14 13.47 2.51
C LEU A 24 -3.66 12.57 1.36
N LEU A 25 -2.55 11.84 1.56
CA LEU A 25 -1.96 10.99 0.52
C LEU A 25 -2.87 9.80 0.16
N VAL A 26 -3.54 9.21 1.15
CA VAL A 26 -4.54 8.14 0.93
C VAL A 26 -5.70 8.65 0.08
N GLU A 27 -6.22 9.85 0.36
CA GLU A 27 -7.27 10.48 -0.45
C GLU A 27 -6.80 10.79 -1.87
N ALA A 28 -5.57 11.29 -2.01
CA ALA A 28 -4.94 11.58 -3.30
C ALA A 28 -4.48 10.33 -4.07
N ARG A 29 -4.68 9.13 -3.50
CA ARG A 29 -4.24 7.83 -4.04
C ARG A 29 -2.75 7.81 -4.38
N GLN A 30 -1.94 8.49 -3.57
CA GLN A 30 -0.49 8.56 -3.75
C GLN A 30 0.19 7.44 -2.96
N PRO A 31 1.00 6.58 -3.62
CA PRO A 31 1.84 5.63 -2.91
C PRO A 31 2.83 6.34 -2.00
N VAL A 32 3.03 5.82 -0.78
CA VAL A 32 3.95 6.42 0.20
C VAL A 32 4.82 5.35 0.85
N LEU A 33 6.09 5.68 1.07
CA LEU A 33 7.01 4.88 1.86
C LEU A 33 7.25 5.59 3.20
N VAL A 34 6.90 4.94 4.30
CA VAL A 34 7.14 5.47 5.65
C VAL A 34 8.36 4.75 6.26
N THR A 35 9.42 5.50 6.54
CA THR A 35 10.66 4.99 7.12
C THR A 35 10.83 5.47 8.57
N GLY A 36 11.69 4.80 9.34
CA GLY A 36 11.98 5.15 10.73
C GLY A 36 12.37 3.93 11.58
N ALA A 37 12.89 4.17 12.79
CA ALA A 37 13.38 3.13 13.69
C ALA A 37 12.32 2.03 13.98
N PRO A 38 12.73 0.79 14.29
CA PRO A 38 11.82 -0.23 14.79
C PRO A 38 11.04 0.26 16.02
N GLY A 39 9.75 -0.06 16.12
CA GLY A 39 8.94 0.32 17.28
C GLY A 39 8.46 1.78 17.32
N CYS A 40 8.78 2.65 16.36
CA CYS A 40 8.31 4.05 16.34
C CYS A 40 6.83 4.26 15.90
N ALA A 41 5.98 3.24 16.10
CA ALA A 41 4.54 3.27 15.82
C ALA A 41 4.08 3.45 14.35
N LYS A 42 4.95 3.27 13.35
CA LYS A 42 4.59 3.38 11.90
C LYS A 42 3.31 2.61 11.53
N SER A 43 3.26 1.31 11.81
CA SER A 43 2.12 0.46 11.49
C SER A 43 0.86 0.82 12.29
N ALA A 44 1.03 1.29 13.53
CA ALA A 44 -0.08 1.72 14.37
C ALA A 44 -0.74 3.00 13.81
N LEU A 45 0.07 3.98 13.37
CA LEU A 45 -0.43 5.20 12.74
C LEU A 45 -1.11 4.92 11.39
N ALA A 46 -0.56 4.03 10.55
CA ALA A 46 -1.20 3.63 9.32
C ALA A 46 -2.58 2.97 9.55
N ARG A 47 -2.69 2.12 10.58
CA ARG A 47 -3.96 1.50 10.98
C ARG A 47 -4.95 2.53 11.52
N GLN A 48 -4.49 3.49 12.32
CA GLN A 48 -5.31 4.58 12.83
C GLN A 48 -5.92 5.39 11.68
N VAL A 49 -5.09 5.83 10.72
CA VAL A 49 -5.53 6.60 9.54
C VAL A 49 -6.57 5.82 8.74
N ALA A 50 -6.38 4.51 8.53
CA ALA A 50 -7.35 3.69 7.82
C ALA A 50 -8.69 3.59 8.56
N ALA A 51 -8.66 3.44 9.89
CA ALA A 51 -9.87 3.40 10.72
C ALA A 51 -10.63 4.74 10.69
N GLU A 52 -9.91 5.87 10.82
CA GLU A 52 -10.48 7.22 10.76
C GLU A 52 -11.07 7.53 9.37
N ALA A 53 -10.43 7.05 8.30
CA ALA A 53 -10.89 7.21 6.92
C ALA A 53 -11.96 6.20 6.49
N VAL A 54 -12.41 5.31 7.38
CA VAL A 54 -13.38 4.22 7.09
C VAL A 54 -12.93 3.38 5.89
N ARG A 55 -11.62 3.04 5.85
CA ARG A 55 -10.99 2.21 4.83
C ARG A 55 -10.62 0.85 5.39
N GLN A 56 -10.63 -0.17 4.53
CA GLN A 56 -10.03 -1.46 4.87
C GLN A 56 -8.51 -1.29 5.06
N TYR A 57 -7.97 -1.94 6.09
CA TYR A 57 -6.53 -1.98 6.36
C TYR A 57 -6.03 -3.41 6.19
N LEU A 58 -5.21 -3.62 5.17
CA LEU A 58 -4.55 -4.90 4.90
C LEU A 58 -3.05 -4.79 5.22
N ASP A 59 -2.57 -5.59 6.17
CA ASP A 59 -1.16 -5.69 6.52
C ASP A 59 -0.58 -6.97 5.92
N VAL A 60 0.36 -6.81 4.99
CA VAL A 60 1.01 -7.92 4.29
C VAL A 60 2.46 -8.04 4.73
N ARG A 61 2.86 -9.24 5.15
CA ARG A 61 4.27 -9.57 5.39
C ARG A 61 4.89 -10.08 4.10
N ALA A 62 5.47 -9.17 3.31
CA ALA A 62 6.04 -9.49 2.00
C ALA A 62 7.08 -10.64 2.03
N LEU A 63 7.83 -10.80 3.13
CA LEU A 63 8.79 -11.90 3.29
C LEU A 63 8.15 -13.29 3.39
N LEU A 64 6.85 -13.37 3.66
CA LEU A 64 6.10 -14.63 3.77
C LEU A 64 5.30 -14.96 2.50
N LEU A 65 5.38 -14.09 1.47
CA LEU A 65 4.61 -14.23 0.25
C LEU A 65 5.52 -14.59 -0.93
N ASP A 66 5.02 -15.48 -1.79
CA ASP A 66 5.52 -15.63 -3.14
C ASP A 66 4.98 -14.48 -4.02
N PRO A 67 5.67 -14.12 -5.13
CA PRO A 67 5.19 -13.05 -6.02
C PRO A 67 3.77 -13.26 -6.55
N VAL A 68 3.35 -14.52 -6.72
CA VAL A 68 2.01 -14.89 -7.19
C VAL A 68 0.92 -14.60 -6.15
N ASP A 69 1.27 -14.51 -4.86
CA ASP A 69 0.30 -14.15 -3.84
C ASP A 69 -0.14 -12.69 -3.99
N LEU A 70 0.75 -11.79 -4.43
CA LEU A 70 0.44 -10.38 -4.70
C LEU A 70 -0.12 -10.12 -6.09
N HIS A 71 0.36 -10.85 -7.11
CA HIS A 71 -0.02 -10.64 -8.50
C HIS A 71 -1.22 -11.47 -8.96
N GLY A 72 -1.47 -12.61 -8.31
CA GLY A 72 -2.43 -13.62 -8.72
C GLY A 72 -1.77 -14.86 -9.33
N ILE A 73 -2.53 -15.95 -9.39
CA ILE A 73 -2.05 -17.23 -9.95
C ILE A 73 -2.43 -17.30 -11.43
N PRO A 74 -1.47 -17.50 -12.35
CA PRO A 74 -1.79 -17.65 -13.76
C PRO A 74 -2.35 -19.04 -14.05
N TRP A 75 -3.36 -19.12 -14.90
CA TRP A 75 -3.86 -20.38 -15.46
C TRP A 75 -4.17 -20.24 -16.94
N ARG A 76 -4.23 -21.37 -17.65
CA ARG A 76 -4.58 -21.41 -19.07
C ARG A 76 -6.07 -21.71 -19.22
N ASP A 77 -6.81 -20.83 -19.90
CA ASP A 77 -8.23 -21.05 -20.18
C ASP A 77 -8.45 -22.05 -21.32
N ALA A 78 -9.74 -22.37 -21.58
CA ALA A 78 -10.13 -23.33 -22.62
C ALA A 78 -9.75 -22.87 -24.05
N ASP A 79 -9.65 -21.55 -24.28
CA ASP A 79 -9.21 -20.96 -25.53
C ASP A 79 -7.67 -20.90 -25.66
N GLY A 80 -6.96 -21.38 -24.64
CA GLY A 80 -5.52 -21.45 -24.60
C GLY A 80 -4.80 -20.15 -24.22
N ARG A 81 -5.52 -19.17 -23.68
CA ARG A 81 -4.98 -17.87 -23.24
C ARG A 81 -4.63 -17.91 -21.74
N THR A 82 -3.65 -17.11 -21.35
CA THR A 82 -3.31 -16.90 -19.93
C THR A 82 -4.35 -16.00 -19.27
N ARG A 83 -4.90 -16.44 -18.15
CA ARG A 83 -5.75 -15.67 -17.24
C ARG A 83 -5.11 -15.65 -15.85
N TRP A 84 -5.50 -14.68 -15.03
CA TRP A 84 -4.92 -14.45 -13.71
C TRP A 84 -6.01 -14.51 -12.65
N ALA A 85 -5.82 -15.36 -11.64
CA ALA A 85 -6.76 -15.48 -10.53
C ALA A 85 -6.46 -14.32 -9.59
N PRO A 86 -7.44 -13.48 -9.23
CA PRO A 86 -7.16 -12.35 -8.34
C PRO A 86 -6.57 -12.87 -7.02
N PRO A 87 -5.58 -12.17 -6.46
CA PRO A 87 -5.10 -12.43 -5.11
C PRO A 87 -6.22 -12.54 -4.09
N ALA A 88 -6.09 -13.45 -3.13
CA ALA A 88 -6.98 -13.57 -1.99
C ALA A 88 -6.24 -13.15 -0.71
N PHE A 89 -6.75 -12.11 -0.04
CA PHE A 89 -6.19 -11.52 1.18
C PHE A 89 -7.25 -11.32 2.26
#